data_AF-A0A7U6KQI3-F1
#
_entry.id   AF-A0A7U6KQI3-F1
#
_cell.length_a   1.000
_cell.length_b   1.000
_cell.length_c   1.000
_cell.angle_alpha   90.00
_cell.angle_beta   90.00
_cell.angle_gamma   90.00
#
_symmetry.space_group_name_H-M   'P 1'
#
loop_
_entity.id
_entity.type
_entity.pdbx_description
1 polymer ?
#
loop_
_entity_poly.entity_id
_entity_poly.type
_entity_poly.pdbx_seq_one_letter_code
_entity_poly.pdbx_strand_id
1 'polypeptide(L)'
;MSETTSITPTRPYMVRALYQWIEDNALTPYLMVDATADNVQIPTEHVQDGRIVLNIASRATGNMSMKNDYIHFSARFGGVSQEIWVPLQAVLGIYAKENSQGMFLILTSTITMSLKKRLAR
;
A
#
# COMPACT_ATOMS: atom_id res chain seq x y z
N MET A 1 16.46 20.51 25.91
CA MET A 1 16.40 19.28 25.10
C MET A 1 14.95 19.10 24.70
N SER A 2 14.59 19.45 23.46
CA SER A 2 13.21 19.23 23.00
C SER A 2 13.09 17.76 22.63
N GLU A 3 12.38 16.98 23.45
CA GLU A 3 11.96 15.64 23.05
C GLU A 3 11.05 15.78 21.84
N THR A 4 11.56 15.45 20.65
CA THR A 4 10.70 15.19 19.49
C THR A 4 9.98 13.89 19.78
N THR A 5 8.74 13.96 20.30
CA THR A 5 7.85 12.81 20.37
C THR A 5 7.67 12.25 18.97
N SER A 6 8.33 11.11 18.70
CA SER A 6 8.23 10.40 17.43
C SER A 6 6.85 9.73 17.33
N ILE A 7 5.87 10.46 16.81
CA ILE A 7 4.53 9.95 16.54
C ILE A 7 4.60 8.96 15.38
N THR A 8 3.92 7.81 15.49
CA THR A 8 3.89 6.81 14.43
C THR A 8 3.11 7.31 13.20
N PRO A 9 3.47 6.88 11.98
CA PRO A 9 2.73 7.26 10.77
C PRO A 9 1.29 6.76 10.80
N THR A 10 0.35 7.59 10.35
CA THR A 10 -1.08 7.24 10.28
C THR A 10 -1.42 6.24 9.17
N ARG A 11 -0.60 6.20 8.11
CA ARG A 11 -0.80 5.38 6.90
C ARG A 11 -1.15 3.90 7.18
N PRO A 12 -0.37 3.12 7.95
CA PRO A 12 -0.72 1.71 8.25
C PRO A 12 -2.08 1.54 8.91
N TYR A 13 -2.47 2.47 9.79
CA TYR A 13 -3.75 2.41 10.48
C TYR A 13 -4.92 2.68 9.53
N MET A 14 -4.78 3.67 8.66
CA MET A 14 -5.81 3.98 7.67
C MET A 14 -5.98 2.86 6.64
N VAL A 15 -4.88 2.24 6.19
CA VAL A 15 -4.95 1.10 5.27
C VAL A 15 -5.70 -0.07 5.90
N ARG A 16 -5.41 -0.42 7.16
CA ARG A 16 -6.13 -1.48 7.89
C ARG A 16 -7.62 -1.15 8.05
N ALA A 17 -7.94 0.08 8.43
CA ALA A 17 -9.32 0.50 8.62
C ALA A 17 -10.13 0.42 7.31
N LEU A 18 -9.55 0.86 6.20
CA LEU A 18 -10.20 0.79 4.89
C LEU A 18 -10.30 -0.64 4.38
N TYR A 19 -9.27 -1.47 4.58
CA TYR A 19 -9.36 -2.90 4.26
C TYR A 19 -10.56 -3.54 4.96
N GLN A 20 -10.68 -3.34 6.27
CA GLN A 20 -11.79 -3.89 7.06
C GLN A 20 -13.13 -3.36 6.56
N TRP A 21 -13.26 -2.05 6.33
CA TRP A 21 -14.50 -1.45 5.82
C TRP A 21 -14.90 -2.03 4.45
N ILE A 22 -13.94 -2.25 3.54
CA ILE A 22 -14.23 -2.85 2.23
C ILE A 22 -14.73 -4.29 2.40
N GLU A 23 -14.08 -5.11 3.23
CA GLU A 23 -14.48 -6.50 3.50
C GLU A 23 -15.86 -6.59 4.19
N ASP A 24 -16.14 -5.73 5.18
CA ASP A 24 -17.41 -5.68 5.90
C ASP A 24 -18.59 -5.35 4.97
N ASN A 25 -18.33 -4.61 3.88
CA ASN A 25 -19.31 -4.29 2.84
C ASN A 25 -19.36 -5.33 1.71
N ALA A 26 -18.71 -6.49 1.89
CA ALA A 26 -18.62 -7.56 0.89
C ALA A 26 -18.03 -7.13 -0.46
N LEU A 27 -17.17 -6.09 -0.46
CA LEU A 27 -16.47 -5.60 -1.64
C LEU A 27 -15.10 -6.29 -1.79
N THR A 28 -14.37 -5.97 -2.86
CA THR A 28 -13.05 -6.55 -3.13
C THR A 28 -11.94 -5.51 -2.89
N PRO A 29 -11.12 -5.64 -1.82
CA PRO A 29 -10.05 -4.68 -1.56
C PRO A 29 -8.89 -4.86 -2.54
N TYR A 30 -8.61 -3.80 -3.29
CA TYR A 30 -7.48 -3.68 -4.20
C TYR A 30 -6.44 -2.73 -3.60
N LEU A 31 -5.19 -3.19 -3.53
CA LEU A 31 -4.04 -2.43 -3.06
C LEU A 31 -3.20 -1.98 -4.26
N MET A 32 -3.08 -0.68 -4.45
CA MET A 32 -2.17 -0.12 -5.46
C MET A 32 -0.80 0.11 -4.84
N VAL A 33 0.24 -0.42 -5.47
CA VAL A 33 1.61 -0.42 -4.97
C VAL A 33 2.55 0.16 -6.02
N ASP A 34 3.49 0.99 -5.57
CA ASP A 34 4.66 1.40 -6.32
C ASP A 34 5.64 0.23 -6.38
N ALA A 35 5.76 -0.40 -7.54
CA ALA A 35 6.62 -1.57 -7.74
C ALA A 35 8.11 -1.19 -7.85
N THR A 36 8.42 0.11 -7.93
CA THR A 36 9.80 0.61 -8.04
C THR A 36 10.43 0.95 -6.68
N ALA A 37 9.65 0.91 -5.61
CA ALA A 37 10.12 1.21 -4.27
C ALA A 37 11.03 0.11 -3.68
N ASP A 38 11.99 0.51 -2.85
CA ASP A 38 12.92 -0.42 -2.20
C ASP A 38 12.18 -1.46 -1.34
N ASN A 39 12.69 -2.70 -1.36
CA ASN A 39 12.20 -3.83 -0.57
C ASN A 39 10.77 -4.30 -0.88
N VAL A 40 10.19 -3.90 -2.01
CA VAL A 40 8.97 -4.52 -2.54
C VAL A 40 9.31 -5.89 -3.12
N GLN A 41 8.58 -6.92 -2.71
CA GLN A 41 8.66 -8.28 -3.28
C GLN A 41 7.29 -8.67 -3.81
N ILE A 42 7.17 -8.66 -5.13
CA ILE A 42 5.94 -8.92 -5.89
C ILE A 42 6.30 -9.62 -7.21
N PRO A 43 5.37 -10.36 -7.84
CA PRO A 43 5.57 -10.89 -9.19
C PRO A 43 5.64 -9.76 -10.22
N THR A 44 6.87 -9.46 -10.64
CA THR A 44 7.19 -8.33 -11.51
C THR A 44 6.57 -8.44 -12.91
N GLU A 45 6.21 -9.64 -13.34
CA GLU A 45 5.53 -9.91 -14.61
C GLU A 45 4.14 -9.27 -14.72
N HIS A 46 3.55 -8.87 -13.59
CA HIS A 46 2.25 -8.20 -13.53
C HIS A 46 2.36 -6.68 -13.31
N VAL A 47 3.57 -6.12 -13.33
CA VAL A 47 3.82 -4.67 -13.17
C VAL A 47 3.53 -3.94 -14.47
N GLN A 48 2.81 -2.81 -14.38
CA GLN A 48 2.51 -1.91 -15.49
C GLN A 48 2.79 -0.47 -15.04
N ASP A 49 3.55 0.29 -15.84
CA ASP A 49 3.93 1.67 -15.56
C ASP A 49 4.53 1.90 -14.15
N GLY A 50 5.36 0.95 -13.71
CA GLY A 50 6.01 0.98 -12.39
C GLY A 50 5.06 0.70 -11.22
N ARG A 51 3.84 0.24 -11.49
CA ARG A 51 2.82 -0.03 -10.47
C ARG A 51 2.27 -1.44 -10.60
N ILE A 52 1.75 -1.96 -9.50
CA ILE A 52 0.97 -3.19 -9.47
C ILE A 52 -0.30 -2.97 -8.64
N VAL A 53 -1.40 -3.57 -9.07
CA VAL A 53 -2.64 -3.63 -8.31
C VAL A 53 -2.83 -5.05 -7.83
N LEU A 54 -2.88 -5.22 -6.50
CA LEU A 54 -2.99 -6.51 -5.85
C LEU A 54 -4.40 -6.67 -5.29
N ASN A 55 -5.07 -7.77 -5.63
CA ASN A 55 -6.28 -8.18 -4.95
C ASN A 55 -5.91 -8.74 -3.58
N ILE A 56 -6.20 -8.00 -2.53
CA ILE A 56 -5.86 -8.39 -1.15
C ILE A 56 -7.06 -8.96 -0.39
N ALA A 57 -8.15 -9.30 -1.08
CA ALA A 57 -9.34 -9.84 -0.43
C ALA A 57 -9.00 -11.06 0.42
N SER A 58 -9.67 -11.20 1.56
CA SER A 58 -9.50 -12.35 2.47
C SER A 58 -9.68 -13.70 1.75
N ARG A 59 -10.60 -13.74 0.78
CA ARG A 59 -10.88 -14.90 -0.09
C ARG A 59 -9.84 -15.16 -1.20
N ALA A 60 -8.98 -14.19 -1.50
CA ALA A 60 -7.99 -14.26 -2.58
C ALA A 60 -6.54 -14.42 -2.05
N THR A 61 -6.35 -14.30 -0.74
CA THR A 61 -5.03 -14.29 -0.10
C THR A 61 -4.97 -15.27 1.07
N GLY A 62 -3.76 -15.70 1.41
CA GLY A 62 -3.46 -16.49 2.61
C GLY A 62 -2.50 -15.76 3.53
N ASN A 63 -2.51 -16.11 4.81
CA ASN A 63 -1.54 -15.63 5.81
C ASN A 63 -1.38 -14.10 5.89
N MET A 64 -2.48 -13.36 5.68
CA MET A 64 -2.47 -11.89 5.67
C MET A 64 -1.92 -11.31 6.99
N SER A 65 -0.93 -10.44 6.87
CA SER A 65 -0.32 -9.68 7.97
C SER A 65 -0.15 -8.22 7.58
N MET A 66 -0.86 -7.33 8.27
CA MET A 66 -0.77 -5.87 8.04
C MET A 66 -0.12 -5.18 9.24
N LYS A 67 1.21 -5.16 9.28
CA LYS A 67 1.99 -4.48 10.32
C LYS A 67 2.17 -2.99 10.00
N ASN A 68 2.87 -2.26 10.87
CA ASN A 68 3.13 -0.83 10.63
C ASN A 68 4.16 -0.60 9.52
N ASP A 69 5.08 -1.53 9.34
CA ASP A 69 6.19 -1.38 8.40
C ASP A 69 5.92 -2.09 7.06
N TYR A 70 5.19 -3.22 7.11
CA TYR A 70 4.90 -4.06 5.95
C TYR A 70 3.48 -4.62 5.93
N ILE A 71 2.98 -4.83 4.72
CA ILE A 71 1.87 -5.73 4.40
C ILE A 71 2.48 -7.00 3.77
N HIS A 72 2.10 -8.16 4.28
CA HIS A 72 2.57 -9.46 3.81
C HIS A 72 1.40 -10.43 3.66
N PHE A 73 1.39 -11.21 2.59
CA PHE A 73 0.40 -12.27 2.34
C PHE A 73 0.89 -13.20 1.23
N SER A 74 0.27 -14.37 1.12
CA SER A 74 0.43 -15.27 -0.01
C SER A 74 -0.74 -15.13 -0.98
N ALA A 75 -0.47 -15.21 -2.28
CA ALA A 75 -1.50 -15.18 -3.33
C ALA A 75 -1.08 -16.01 -4.54
N ARG A 76 -2.05 -16.37 -5.40
CA ARG A 76 -1.79 -17.17 -6.60
C ARG A 76 -1.74 -16.30 -7.84
N PHE A 77 -0.64 -16.40 -8.58
CA PHE A 77 -0.44 -15.75 -9.89
C PHE A 77 -0.21 -16.84 -10.93
N GLY A 78 -1.04 -16.88 -11.98
CA GLY A 78 -1.00 -17.98 -12.96
C GLY A 78 -1.20 -19.37 -12.35
N GLY A 79 -1.87 -19.46 -11.21
CA GLY A 79 -2.05 -20.70 -10.46
C GLY A 79 -0.86 -21.09 -9.57
N VAL A 80 0.24 -20.34 -9.53
CA VAL A 80 1.40 -20.57 -8.65
C VAL A 80 1.28 -19.70 -7.40
N SER A 81 1.43 -20.29 -6.21
CA SER A 81 1.45 -19.55 -4.95
C SER A 81 2.76 -18.79 -4.78
N GLN A 82 2.68 -17.51 -4.46
CA GLN A 82 3.84 -16.65 -4.21
C GLN A 82 3.63 -15.84 -2.94
N GLU A 83 4.72 -15.53 -2.24
CA GLU A 83 4.73 -14.64 -1.09
C GLU A 83 4.93 -13.20 -1.54
N ILE A 84 4.13 -12.30 -0.98
CA ILE A 84 4.12 -10.88 -1.30
C ILE A 84 4.57 -10.09 -0.08
N TRP A 85 5.49 -9.13 -0.28
CA TRP A 85 5.93 -8.20 0.73
C TRP A 85 5.87 -6.77 0.20
N VAL A 86 5.09 -5.93 0.86
CA VAL A 86 4.87 -4.54 0.48
C VAL A 86 5.20 -3.63 1.66
N PRO A 87 6.32 -2.89 1.63
CA PRO A 87 6.56 -1.80 2.57
C PRO A 87 5.40 -0.80 2.57
N LEU A 88 4.99 -0.31 3.74
CA LEU A 88 3.87 0.66 3.82
C LEU A 88 4.15 1.96 3.07
N GLN A 89 5.43 2.31 2.87
CA GLN A 89 5.84 3.45 2.07
C GLN A 89 5.56 3.29 0.56
N ALA A 90 5.49 2.06 0.07
CA ALA A 90 5.20 1.73 -1.33
C ALA A 90 3.70 1.69 -1.64
N VAL A 91 2.83 1.76 -0.62
CA VAL A 91 1.37 1.74 -0.83
C VAL A 91 0.91 3.09 -1.36
N LEU A 92 0.39 3.08 -2.58
CA LEU A 92 -0.16 4.25 -3.28
C LEU A 92 -1.65 4.44 -3.00
N GLY A 93 -2.37 3.38 -2.66
CA GLY A 93 -3.78 3.47 -2.29
C GLY A 93 -4.41 2.12 -2.00
N ILE A 94 -5.58 2.19 -1.38
CA ILE A 94 -6.46 1.04 -1.14
C ILE A 94 -7.88 1.44 -1.51
N TYR A 95 -8.57 0.61 -2.29
CA TYR A 95 -9.92 0.91 -2.77
C TYR A 95 -10.71 -0.36 -3.07
N ALA A 96 -12.03 -0.25 -3.07
CA ALA A 96 -12.92 -1.31 -3.51
C ALA A 96 -12.91 -1.39 -5.05
N LYS A 97 -12.65 -2.58 -5.59
CA LYS A 97 -12.66 -2.86 -7.03
C LYS A 97 -13.95 -2.39 -7.71
N GLU A 98 -15.08 -2.57 -7.05
CA GLU A 98 -16.43 -2.45 -7.62
C GLU A 98 -16.82 -1.00 -7.89
N ASN A 99 -16.43 -0.07 -7.02
CA ASN A 99 -16.90 1.31 -7.04
C ASN A 99 -15.80 2.35 -6.83
N SER A 100 -14.54 1.89 -6.73
CA SER A 100 -13.35 2.73 -6.52
C SER A 100 -13.37 3.58 -5.24
N GLN A 101 -14.28 3.29 -4.30
CA GLN A 101 -14.28 3.96 -2.99
C GLN A 101 -13.08 3.49 -2.17
N GLY A 102 -12.40 4.44 -1.54
CA GLY A 102 -11.19 4.17 -0.78
C GLY A 102 -10.35 5.42 -0.60
N MET A 103 -9.04 5.25 -0.50
CA MET A 103 -8.10 6.35 -0.31
C MET A 103 -6.83 6.14 -1.14
N PHE A 104 -6.41 7.21 -1.82
CA PHE A 104 -5.09 7.32 -2.40
C PHE A 104 -4.17 8.08 -1.45
N LEU A 105 -2.94 7.61 -1.33
CA LEU A 105 -1.94 8.11 -0.40
C LEU A 105 -0.96 9.00 -1.14
N ILE A 106 -0.67 10.15 -0.55
CA ILE A 106 0.30 11.10 -1.12
C ILE A 106 1.70 10.52 -0.97
N LEU A 107 2.42 10.40 -2.08
CA LEU A 107 3.86 10.15 -2.10
C LEU A 107 4.56 11.41 -1.56
N THR A 108 5.18 11.29 -0.39
CA THR A 108 5.86 12.41 0.30
C THR A 108 7.15 12.86 -0.39
N SER A 109 7.54 12.26 -1.52
CA SER A 109 8.82 12.49 -2.20
C SER A 109 8.89 13.79 -3.01
N THR A 110 7.78 14.40 -3.43
CA THR A 110 7.85 15.58 -4.34
C THR A 110 7.66 16.93 -3.65
N ILE A 111 6.91 16.98 -2.55
CA ILE A 111 6.52 18.27 -1.92
C ILE A 111 7.72 18.94 -1.23
N THR A 112 8.64 18.17 -0.63
CA THR A 112 9.80 18.72 0.08
C THR A 112 10.82 19.37 -0.85
N MET A 113 11.02 18.86 -2.07
CA MET A 113 11.94 19.46 -3.05
C MET A 113 11.40 20.77 -3.64
N SER A 114 10.09 20.85 -3.90
CA SER A 114 9.47 22.05 -4.47
C SER A 114 9.41 23.21 -3.46
N LEU A 115 9.13 22.93 -2.18
CA LEU A 115 9.12 23.94 -1.12
C LEU A 115 10.52 24.47 -0.79
N LYS A 116 11.56 23.61 -0.76
CA LYS A 116 12.95 24.08 -0.57
C LYS A 116 13.43 24.98 -1.73
N LYS A 117 13.03 24.70 -2.98
CA LYS A 117 13.35 25.57 -4.14
C LYS A 117 12.59 26.90 -4.15
N ARG A 118 11.40 26.97 -3.57
CA ARG A 118 10.60 28.21 -3.48
C ARG A 118 11.02 29.12 -2.32
N LEU A 119 11.54 28.57 -1.24
CA LEU A 119 12.02 29.34 -0.09
C LEU A 119 13.49 29.79 -0.22
N ALA A 120 14.22 29.26 -1.22
CA ALA A 120 15.58 29.67 -1.56
C ALA A 120 15.64 30.72 -2.70
N ARG A 121 14.53 31.41 -2.95
CA ARG A 121 14.43 32.56 -3.87
C ARG A 121 13.96 33.79 -3.11
#